data_AF-A0A0Q4FEC7-F1
#
_entry.id   AF-A0A0Q4FEC7-F1
#
_cell.length_a   1.000
_cell.length_b   1.000
_cell.length_c   1.000
_cell.angle_alpha   90.00
_cell.angle_beta   90.00
_cell.angle_gamma   90.00
#
_symmetry.space_group_name_H-M   'P 1'
#
loop_
_entity.id
_entity.type
_entity.pdbx_description
1 polymer ?
#
loop_
_entity_poly.entity_id
_entity_poly.type
_entity_poly.pdbx_seq_one_letter_code
_entity_poly.pdbx_strand_id
1 'polypeptide(L)'
;MIVRPRPPIWLAAPTRYAGLSRGASRIVLVSLLMLVVGLTVLALRVPVAAPLAADTPTDIVLYQQIVDGVRHGGGYYQVAADALRSGGYPMRPFVTFRLPTLAVVQAALPIWASATLLYVLAAGTFMAWSGSLLAALPRRPARVAALMLLVGGMIVHLQLPLMGFHEVWAGLLIALSLALRRRGYWIEAVALALAAMLIRETAALYVVVMAVFALADGARREAAGWGVALVVFAGAVAAHAHAVAQVVGPLDPSSPGWSALLGPGFAVHTIGIASALAVLPMWLAAPLVVLALAGWSAWVSPLAHRTLAVLLAYVALLALFARADTFYWGLMIAPLVLIGLAFLPDALRDLAATAFDTRRITVTRVTR
;
A
#
# COMPACT_ATOMS: atom_id res chain seq x y z
N MET A 1 18.07 -19.65 -29.41
CA MET A 1 18.64 -18.39 -29.93
C MET A 1 18.36 -17.31 -28.90
N ILE A 2 19.39 -16.76 -28.25
CA ILE A 2 19.22 -15.74 -27.19
C ILE A 2 18.80 -14.43 -27.87
N VAL A 3 17.58 -13.97 -27.63
CA VAL A 3 17.08 -12.69 -28.14
C VAL A 3 17.86 -11.57 -27.44
N ARG A 4 18.57 -10.72 -28.19
CA ARG A 4 19.23 -9.54 -27.60
C ARG A 4 18.15 -8.56 -27.11
N PRO A 5 18.24 -8.04 -25.86
CA PRO A 5 17.29 -7.07 -25.33
C PRO A 5 17.24 -5.81 -26.21
N ARG A 6 16.05 -5.27 -26.46
CA ARG A 6 15.89 -3.97 -27.11
C ARG A 6 16.24 -2.85 -26.12
N PRO A 7 16.75 -1.69 -26.59
CA PRO A 7 17.00 -0.57 -25.70
C PRO A 7 15.67 -0.03 -25.15
N PRO A 8 15.55 0.19 -23.83
CA PRO A 8 14.31 0.67 -23.20
C PRO A 8 13.93 2.10 -23.65
N ILE A 9 12.63 2.39 -23.62
CA ILE A 9 12.02 3.70 -23.84
C ILE A 9 12.08 4.55 -22.55
N TRP A 10 11.70 4.04 -21.38
CA TRP A 10 11.59 4.85 -20.16
C TRP A 10 12.59 4.43 -19.09
N LEU A 11 12.79 3.14 -18.88
CA LEU A 11 13.74 2.57 -17.92
C LEU A 11 15.20 2.75 -18.34
N ALA A 12 16.10 2.77 -17.35
CA ALA A 12 17.55 2.79 -17.56
C ALA A 12 18.10 1.45 -18.07
N ALA A 13 17.42 0.35 -17.75
CA ALA A 13 17.81 -1.02 -18.10
C ALA A 13 16.61 -1.78 -18.68
N PRO A 14 16.85 -2.87 -19.45
CA PRO A 14 15.78 -3.71 -19.97
C PRO A 14 14.87 -4.27 -18.86
N THR A 15 13.61 -4.54 -19.18
CA THR A 15 12.67 -5.11 -18.22
C THR A 15 12.98 -6.58 -17.95
N ARG A 16 12.34 -7.13 -16.91
CA ARG A 16 12.33 -8.58 -16.65
C ARG A 16 11.85 -9.39 -17.86
N TYR A 17 11.02 -8.80 -18.71
CA TYR A 17 10.40 -9.49 -19.84
C TYR A 17 11.25 -9.53 -21.10
N ALA A 18 12.34 -8.75 -21.15
CA ALA A 18 13.20 -8.65 -22.33
C ALA A 18 13.85 -9.97 -22.76
N GLY A 19 14.01 -10.93 -21.83
CA GLY A 19 14.63 -12.23 -22.08
C GLY A 19 13.64 -13.40 -22.25
N LEU A 20 12.33 -13.14 -22.26
CA LEU A 20 11.33 -14.21 -22.35
C LEU A 20 11.30 -14.88 -23.73
N SER A 21 10.86 -16.14 -23.77
CA SER A 21 10.56 -16.83 -25.02
C SER A 21 9.23 -16.34 -25.60
N ARG A 22 9.02 -16.53 -26.92
CA ARG A 22 7.76 -16.17 -27.60
C ARG A 22 6.51 -16.76 -26.92
N GLY A 23 6.58 -18.03 -26.51
CA GLY A 23 5.50 -18.69 -25.79
C GLY A 23 5.23 -18.03 -24.43
N ALA A 24 6.29 -17.80 -23.65
CA ALA A 24 6.18 -17.14 -22.35
C ALA A 24 5.63 -15.71 -22.46
N SER A 25 6.10 -14.91 -23.43
CA SER A 25 5.59 -13.55 -23.66
C SER A 25 4.10 -13.54 -24.01
N ARG A 26 3.62 -14.50 -24.82
CA ARG A 26 2.19 -14.64 -25.13
C ARG A 26 1.37 -15.01 -23.90
N ILE A 27 1.85 -15.97 -23.10
CA ILE A 27 1.19 -16.37 -21.86
C ILE A 27 1.07 -15.16 -20.93
N VAL A 28 2.16 -14.41 -20.72
CA VAL A 28 2.15 -13.22 -19.86
C VAL A 28 1.18 -12.16 -20.37
N LEU A 29 1.14 -11.88 -21.68
CA LEU A 29 0.18 -10.92 -22.26
C LEU A 29 -1.28 -11.37 -22.09
N VAL A 30 -1.57 -12.65 -22.36
CA VAL A 30 -2.93 -13.19 -22.20
C VAL A 30 -3.33 -13.20 -20.73
N SER A 31 -2.45 -13.60 -19.82
CA SER A 31 -2.68 -13.53 -18.38
C SER A 31 -2.91 -12.10 -17.90
N LEU A 32 -2.14 -11.13 -18.39
CA LEU A 32 -2.34 -9.72 -18.07
C LEU A 32 -3.68 -9.20 -18.58
N LEU A 33 -4.05 -9.54 -19.82
CA LEU A 33 -5.35 -9.17 -20.39
C LEU A 33 -6.50 -9.77 -19.59
N MET A 34 -6.43 -11.07 -19.27
CA MET A 34 -7.44 -11.74 -18.44
C MET A 34 -7.54 -11.14 -17.05
N LEU A 35 -6.41 -10.78 -16.43
CA LEU A 35 -6.37 -10.12 -15.13
C LEU A 35 -7.02 -8.74 -15.19
N VAL A 36 -6.67 -7.92 -16.20
CA VAL A 36 -7.24 -6.58 -16.39
C VAL A 36 -8.75 -6.67 -16.59
N VAL A 37 -9.21 -7.51 -17.52
CA VAL A 37 -10.65 -7.65 -17.81
C VAL A 37 -11.39 -8.23 -16.60
N GLY A 38 -10.89 -9.34 -16.05
CA GLY A 38 -11.53 -10.05 -14.94
C GLY A 38 -11.64 -9.18 -13.68
N LEU A 39 -10.55 -8.53 -13.26
CA LEU A 39 -10.56 -7.68 -12.09
C LEU A 39 -11.34 -6.38 -12.31
N THR A 40 -11.37 -5.84 -13.54
CA THR A 40 -12.21 -4.67 -13.85
C THR A 40 -13.69 -5.03 -13.71
N VAL A 41 -14.13 -6.16 -14.28
CA VAL A 41 -15.52 -6.62 -14.14
C VAL A 41 -15.88 -6.87 -12.68
N LEU A 42 -14.98 -7.47 -11.90
CA LEU A 42 -15.21 -7.69 -10.46
C LEU A 42 -15.26 -6.37 -9.68
N ALA A 43 -14.37 -5.41 -9.98
CA ALA A 43 -14.35 -4.10 -9.32
C ALA A 43 -15.61 -3.27 -9.62
N LEU A 44 -16.17 -3.39 -10.82
CA LEU A 44 -17.45 -2.77 -11.21
C LEU A 44 -18.66 -3.36 -10.49
N ARG A 45 -18.55 -4.59 -9.99
CA ARG A 45 -19.60 -5.29 -9.24
C ARG A 45 -19.47 -5.15 -7.74
N VAL A 46 -18.46 -4.42 -7.26
CA VAL A 46 -18.34 -4.12 -5.83
C VAL A 46 -19.59 -3.34 -5.42
N PRO A 47 -20.38 -3.86 -4.45
CA PRO A 47 -21.52 -3.12 -3.95
C PRO A 47 -20.98 -1.83 -3.32
N VAL A 48 -21.34 -0.70 -3.91
CA VAL A 48 -21.14 0.60 -3.27
C VAL A 48 -21.94 0.52 -1.98
N ALA A 49 -21.28 0.63 -0.83
CA ALA A 49 -22.00 0.67 0.44
C ALA A 49 -23.06 1.78 0.31
N ALA A 50 -24.32 1.44 0.61
CA ALA A 50 -25.36 2.47 0.71
C ALA A 50 -24.81 3.57 1.63
N PRO A 51 -25.01 4.86 1.31
CA PRO A 51 -24.60 5.91 2.22
C PRO A 51 -25.12 5.55 3.60
N LEU A 52 -24.21 5.44 4.58
CA LEU A 52 -24.58 5.19 5.97
C LEU A 52 -25.72 6.15 6.29
N ALA A 53 -26.78 5.66 6.94
CA ALA A 53 -27.86 6.52 7.40
C ALA A 53 -27.24 7.76 8.05
N ALA A 54 -27.78 8.95 7.75
CA ALA A 54 -27.16 10.24 8.11
C ALA A 54 -26.78 10.36 9.60
N ASP A 55 -27.40 9.52 10.45
CA ASP A 55 -27.20 9.44 11.90
C ASP A 55 -26.03 8.54 12.34
N THR A 56 -25.33 7.83 11.45
CA THR A 56 -24.14 7.05 11.81
C THR A 56 -22.92 7.96 11.77
N PRO A 57 -22.23 8.22 12.90
CA PRO A 57 -20.99 8.97 12.89
C PRO A 57 -20.00 8.33 11.92
N THR A 58 -19.28 9.14 11.16
CA THR A 58 -18.18 8.63 10.34
C THR A 58 -16.98 8.32 11.23
N ASP A 59 -16.18 7.30 10.89
CA ASP A 59 -14.98 6.91 11.65
C ASP A 59 -14.04 8.10 11.94
N ILE A 60 -13.99 9.09 11.04
CA ILE A 60 -13.18 10.29 11.22
C ILE A 60 -13.67 11.16 12.39
N VAL A 61 -14.99 11.31 12.56
CA VAL A 61 -15.60 12.06 13.67
C VAL A 61 -15.32 11.34 14.98
N LEU A 62 -15.43 10.01 15.00
CA LEU A 62 -15.06 9.18 16.15
C LEU A 62 -13.60 9.43 16.57
N TYR A 63 -12.65 9.38 15.62
CA TYR A 63 -11.24 9.59 15.95
C TYR A 63 -10.94 11.02 16.42
N GLN A 64 -11.60 12.03 15.85
CA GLN A 64 -11.47 13.42 16.30
C GLN A 64 -12.00 13.60 17.73
N GLN A 65 -13.17 13.04 18.04
CA GLN A 65 -13.72 13.05 19.40
C GLN A 65 -12.77 12.41 20.41
N ILE A 66 -12.13 11.30 20.05
CA ILE A 66 -11.14 10.65 20.92
C ILE A 66 -9.92 11.54 21.15
N VAL A 67 -9.39 12.16 20.09
CA VAL A 67 -8.26 13.10 20.20
C VAL A 67 -8.62 14.27 21.11
N ASP A 68 -9.81 14.84 20.95
CA ASP A 68 -10.25 15.97 21.77
C ASP A 68 -10.46 15.56 23.23
N GLY A 69 -11.05 14.40 23.51
CA GLY A 69 -11.19 13.91 24.88
C GLY A 69 -9.84 13.69 25.57
N VAL A 70 -8.85 13.15 24.86
CA VAL A 70 -7.48 12.99 25.38
C VAL A 70 -6.79 14.35 25.57
N ARG A 71 -7.00 15.29 24.64
CA ARG A 71 -6.45 16.66 24.73
C ARG A 71 -6.92 17.40 25.98
N HIS A 72 -8.15 17.16 26.41
CA HIS A 72 -8.72 17.73 27.64
C HIS A 72 -8.35 16.95 28.91
N GLY A 73 -7.36 16.05 28.85
CA GLY A 73 -6.81 15.34 30.01
C GLY A 73 -7.41 13.96 30.29
N GLY A 74 -8.31 13.47 29.43
CA GLY A 74 -8.88 12.13 29.57
C GLY A 74 -7.88 11.01 29.25
N GLY A 75 -7.99 9.89 29.95
CA GLY A 75 -7.23 8.68 29.62
C GLY A 75 -7.72 8.04 28.33
N TYR A 76 -6.81 7.72 27.39
CA TYR A 76 -7.16 7.20 26.06
C TYR A 76 -8.21 6.09 26.07
N TYR A 77 -8.02 5.05 26.89
CA TYR A 77 -8.91 3.88 26.90
C TYR A 77 -10.32 4.21 27.39
N GLN A 78 -10.45 5.10 28.38
CA GLN A 78 -11.75 5.53 28.90
C GLN A 78 -12.47 6.39 27.85
N VAL A 79 -11.78 7.40 27.31
CA VAL A 79 -12.32 8.28 26.26
C VAL A 79 -12.74 7.48 25.03
N ALA A 80 -11.90 6.57 24.57
CA ALA A 80 -12.21 5.71 23.42
C ALA A 80 -13.39 4.78 23.70
N ALA A 81 -13.47 4.20 24.90
CA ALA A 81 -14.58 3.33 25.27
C ALA A 81 -15.91 4.10 25.28
N ASP A 82 -15.94 5.31 25.85
CA ASP A 82 -17.14 6.13 25.91
C ASP A 82 -17.60 6.57 24.52
N ALA A 83 -16.66 7.01 23.67
CA ALA A 83 -16.94 7.39 22.29
C ALA A 83 -17.46 6.22 21.44
N LEU A 84 -16.87 5.03 21.59
CA LEU A 84 -17.33 3.82 20.91
C LEU A 84 -18.75 3.43 21.37
N ARG A 85 -19.03 3.45 22.68
CA ARG A 85 -20.39 3.16 23.19
C ARG A 85 -21.41 4.16 22.71
N SER A 86 -21.11 5.47 22.77
CA SER A 86 -22.04 6.51 22.32
C SER A 86 -22.30 6.44 20.82
N GLY A 87 -21.32 6.01 20.03
CA GLY A 87 -21.45 5.84 18.58
C GLY A 87 -22.04 4.49 18.15
N GLY A 88 -22.36 3.59 19.09
CA GLY A 88 -22.87 2.25 18.78
C GLY A 88 -21.86 1.34 18.08
N TYR A 89 -20.56 1.63 18.23
CA TYR A 89 -19.49 0.86 17.60
C TYR A 89 -19.20 -0.44 18.36
N PRO A 90 -18.73 -1.49 17.66
CA PRO A 90 -18.22 -2.68 18.31
C PRO A 90 -17.00 -2.39 19.21
N MET A 91 -16.95 -3.03 20.38
CA MET A 91 -15.87 -2.90 21.35
C MET A 91 -15.11 -4.20 21.61
N ARG A 92 -15.59 -5.30 21.02
CA ARG A 92 -14.97 -6.63 21.15
C ARG A 92 -14.67 -7.21 19.77
N PRO A 93 -13.54 -7.92 19.57
CA PRO A 93 -12.40 -8.06 20.47
C PRO A 93 -11.55 -6.77 20.53
N PHE A 94 -10.43 -6.77 21.26
CA PHE A 94 -9.63 -5.57 21.51
C PHE A 94 -9.19 -4.79 20.25
N VAL A 95 -9.09 -5.45 19.08
CA VAL A 95 -8.73 -4.83 17.79
C VAL A 95 -9.79 -3.87 17.24
N THR A 96 -10.96 -3.76 17.88
CA THR A 96 -11.93 -2.70 17.56
C THR A 96 -11.47 -1.34 18.08
N PHE A 97 -10.59 -1.31 19.08
CA PHE A 97 -9.89 -0.12 19.51
C PHE A 97 -8.68 0.10 18.59
N ARG A 98 -8.45 1.34 18.18
CA ARG A 98 -7.21 1.71 17.49
C ARG A 98 -6.06 1.79 18.49
N LEU A 99 -4.84 1.71 18.00
CA LEU A 99 -3.67 1.93 18.87
C LEU A 99 -3.64 3.40 19.33
N PRO A 100 -3.25 3.67 20.59
CA PRO A 100 -3.32 5.00 21.18
C PRO A 100 -2.37 6.02 20.56
N THR A 101 -1.31 5.55 19.90
CA THR A 101 -0.15 6.38 19.51
C THR A 101 -0.55 7.63 18.74
N LEU A 102 -1.36 7.49 17.68
CA LEU A 102 -1.73 8.65 16.86
C LEU A 102 -2.60 9.63 17.65
N ALA A 103 -3.60 9.12 18.38
CA ALA A 103 -4.51 9.95 19.15
C ALA A 103 -3.77 10.74 20.25
N VAL A 104 -2.85 10.08 20.97
CA VAL A 104 -2.04 10.71 22.01
C VAL A 104 -1.10 11.77 21.42
N VAL A 105 -0.44 11.49 20.30
CA VAL A 105 0.43 12.46 19.62
C VAL A 105 -0.38 13.66 19.13
N GLN A 106 -1.53 13.43 18.48
CA GLN A 106 -2.37 14.51 17.99
C GLN A 106 -2.99 15.33 19.12
N ALA A 107 -3.34 14.71 20.25
CA ALA A 107 -3.84 15.41 21.43
C ALA A 107 -2.77 16.31 22.07
N ALA A 108 -1.51 15.86 22.08
CA ALA A 108 -0.38 16.62 22.61
C ALA A 108 0.04 17.81 21.73
N LEU A 109 -0.35 17.82 20.45
CA LEU A 109 0.04 18.85 19.48
C LEU A 109 -1.13 19.76 19.12
N PRO A 110 -0.91 21.05 18.87
CA PRO A 110 -1.88 21.88 18.16
C PRO A 110 -2.22 21.30 16.77
N ILE A 111 -3.44 21.53 16.29
CA ILE A 111 -3.91 21.01 14.99
C ILE A 111 -2.95 21.37 13.83
N TRP A 112 -2.41 22.59 13.84
CA TRP A 112 -1.47 23.06 12.81
C TRP A 112 -0.13 22.33 12.85
N ALA A 113 0.33 21.90 14.03
CA ALA A 113 1.58 21.17 14.20
C ALA A 113 1.42 19.73 13.69
N SER A 114 0.28 19.08 13.99
CA SER A 114 -0.09 17.78 13.41
C SER A 114 -0.19 17.85 11.88
N ALA A 115 -0.83 18.90 11.34
CA ALA A 115 -0.88 19.14 9.89
C ALA A 115 0.51 19.29 9.27
N THR A 116 1.37 20.09 9.91
CA THR A 116 2.74 20.33 9.46
C THR A 116 3.55 19.03 9.48
N LEU A 117 3.42 18.21 10.52
CA LEU A 117 4.10 16.92 10.61
C LEU A 117 3.67 15.97 9.49
N LEU A 118 2.38 15.94 9.16
CA LEU A 118 1.86 15.14 8.05
C LEU A 118 2.46 15.59 6.70
N TYR A 119 2.51 16.89 6.45
CA TYR A 119 3.06 17.43 5.20
C TYR A 119 4.58 17.25 5.11
N VAL A 120 5.31 17.35 6.23
CA VAL A 120 6.74 17.04 6.29
C VAL A 120 6.98 15.55 5.99
N LEU A 121 6.18 14.66 6.57
CA LEU A 121 6.24 13.23 6.28
C LEU A 121 5.97 12.96 4.79
N ALA A 122 4.92 13.56 4.23
CA ALA A 122 4.59 13.41 2.82
C ALA A 122 5.72 13.95 1.90
N ALA A 123 6.27 15.13 2.20
CA ALA A 123 7.40 15.69 1.47
C ALA A 123 8.64 14.79 1.56
N GLY A 124 8.93 14.24 2.75
CA GLY A 124 10.00 13.26 2.96
C GLY A 124 9.83 12.01 2.11
N THR A 125 8.62 11.44 2.08
CA THR A 125 8.27 10.29 1.23
C THR A 125 8.45 10.63 -0.24
N PHE A 126 7.98 11.79 -0.70
CA PHE A 126 8.14 12.23 -2.07
C PHE A 126 9.62 12.38 -2.45
N MET A 127 10.42 13.05 -1.62
CA MET A 127 11.85 13.25 -1.85
C MET A 127 12.59 11.90 -1.92
N ALA A 128 12.37 11.00 -0.96
CA ALA A 128 13.03 9.69 -0.93
C ALA A 128 12.70 8.85 -2.18
N TRP A 129 11.43 8.83 -2.61
CA TRP A 129 11.02 8.12 -3.82
C TRP A 129 11.51 8.79 -5.10
N SER A 130 11.53 10.13 -5.15
CA SER A 130 12.03 10.85 -6.32
C SER A 130 13.47 10.44 -6.66
N GLY A 131 14.35 10.32 -5.66
CA GLY A 131 15.73 9.87 -5.87
C GLY A 131 15.79 8.47 -6.51
N SER A 132 14.98 7.53 -6.02
CA SER A 132 14.89 6.17 -6.55
C SER A 132 14.35 6.13 -7.98
N LEU A 133 13.32 6.92 -8.29
CA LEU A 133 12.70 6.97 -9.62
C LEU A 133 13.57 7.67 -10.66
N LEU A 134 14.24 8.77 -10.28
CA LEU A 134 15.15 9.51 -11.15
C LEU A 134 16.36 8.66 -11.59
N ALA A 135 16.83 7.78 -10.70
CA ALA A 135 17.88 6.80 -11.00
C ALA A 135 17.38 5.70 -11.95
N ALA A 136 16.13 5.26 -11.79
CA ALA A 136 15.52 4.22 -12.62
C ALA A 136 15.12 4.71 -14.03
N LEU A 137 14.80 5.99 -14.18
CA LEU A 137 14.21 6.58 -15.39
C LEU A 137 15.11 7.72 -15.90
N PRO A 138 15.98 7.50 -16.90
CA PRO A 138 16.93 8.53 -17.35
C PRO A 138 16.27 9.67 -18.14
N ARG A 139 15.13 9.41 -18.80
CA ARG A 139 14.49 10.38 -19.70
C ARG A 139 13.53 11.31 -18.93
N ARG A 140 13.63 12.63 -19.20
CA ARG A 140 12.75 13.67 -18.60
C ARG A 140 11.25 13.36 -18.64
N PRO A 141 10.63 12.97 -19.77
CA PRO A 141 9.19 12.69 -19.80
C PRO A 141 8.80 11.52 -18.88
N ALA A 142 9.62 10.47 -18.82
CA ALA A 142 9.40 9.33 -17.92
C ALA A 142 9.50 9.74 -16.44
N ARG A 143 10.46 10.61 -16.11
CA ARG A 143 10.61 11.17 -14.75
C ARG A 143 9.38 11.99 -14.34
N VAL A 144 8.94 12.90 -15.19
CA VAL A 144 7.76 13.73 -14.91
C VAL A 144 6.53 12.84 -14.73
N ALA A 145 6.31 11.87 -15.62
CA ALA A 145 5.21 10.93 -15.50
C ALA A 145 5.26 10.14 -14.17
N ALA A 146 6.41 9.59 -13.80
CA ALA A 146 6.57 8.82 -12.56
C ALA A 146 6.38 9.69 -11.29
N LEU A 147 6.85 10.94 -11.30
CA LEU A 147 6.63 11.87 -10.19
C LEU A 147 5.16 12.30 -10.09
N MET A 148 4.48 12.53 -11.21
CA MET A 148 3.04 12.77 -11.23
C MET A 148 2.24 11.58 -10.71
N LEU A 149 2.64 10.35 -11.07
CA LEU A 149 2.02 9.12 -10.56
C LEU A 149 2.24 8.94 -9.05
N LEU A 150 3.43 9.28 -8.54
CA LEU A 150 3.72 9.30 -7.11
C LEU A 150 2.82 10.31 -6.38
N VAL A 151 2.72 11.55 -6.88
CA VAL A 151 1.80 12.56 -6.32
C VAL A 151 0.35 12.08 -6.39
N GLY A 152 -0.05 11.47 -7.51
CA GLY A 152 -1.39 10.91 -7.68
C GLY A 152 -1.70 9.79 -6.69
N GLY A 153 -0.72 8.97 -6.31
CA GLY A 153 -0.89 7.96 -5.26
C GLY A 153 -1.00 8.55 -3.86
N MET A 154 -0.41 9.73 -3.63
CA MET A 154 -0.37 10.41 -2.33
C MET A 154 -1.46 11.45 -2.13
N ILE A 155 -2.25 11.80 -3.15
CA ILE A 155 -3.14 12.98 -3.11
C ILE A 155 -4.17 12.90 -1.97
N VAL A 156 -4.67 11.71 -1.65
CA VAL A 156 -5.64 11.50 -0.57
C VAL A 156 -4.99 11.72 0.80
N HIS A 157 -3.73 11.34 0.97
CA HIS A 157 -2.95 11.55 2.20
C HIS A 157 -2.69 13.03 2.51
N LEU A 158 -2.81 13.91 1.51
CA LEU A 158 -2.61 15.36 1.67
C LEU A 158 -3.89 16.10 2.10
N GLN A 159 -5.03 15.39 2.14
CA GLN A 159 -6.32 15.97 2.53
C GLN A 159 -6.38 16.12 4.05
N LEU A 160 -6.34 17.37 4.51
CA LEU A 160 -6.39 17.71 5.94
C LEU A 160 -7.57 17.08 6.70
N PRO A 161 -8.80 16.99 6.14
CA PRO A 161 -9.91 16.32 6.82
C PRO A 161 -9.66 14.84 7.12
N LEU A 162 -8.74 14.17 6.42
CA LEU A 162 -8.43 12.76 6.60
C LEU A 162 -7.27 12.51 7.58
N MET A 163 -6.71 13.55 8.21
CA MET A 163 -5.57 13.43 9.13
C MET A 163 -5.84 12.51 10.33
N GLY A 164 -7.10 12.33 10.73
CA GLY A 164 -7.48 11.40 11.80
C GLY A 164 -7.41 9.93 11.39
N PHE A 165 -7.33 9.60 10.09
CA PHE A 165 -7.15 8.23 9.64
C PHE A 165 -5.73 7.75 9.85
N HIS A 166 -5.60 6.62 10.51
CA HIS A 166 -4.32 6.04 10.89
C HIS A 166 -3.54 5.55 9.66
N GLU A 167 -4.27 5.10 8.63
CA GLU A 167 -3.73 4.63 7.35
C GLU A 167 -3.04 5.74 6.54
N VAL A 168 -3.45 7.00 6.72
CA VAL A 168 -2.79 8.15 6.07
C VAL A 168 -1.34 8.27 6.57
N TRP A 169 -1.14 8.14 7.88
CA TRP A 169 0.18 8.21 8.48
C TRP A 169 0.99 6.94 8.22
N ALA A 170 0.39 5.77 8.48
CA ALA A 170 1.07 4.49 8.34
C ALA A 170 1.46 4.20 6.88
N GLY A 171 0.61 4.52 5.91
CA GLY A 171 0.91 4.34 4.48
C GLY A 171 2.10 5.19 4.02
N LEU A 172 2.19 6.45 4.46
CA LEU A 172 3.34 7.30 4.17
C LEU A 172 4.62 6.80 4.86
N LEU A 173 4.53 6.33 6.11
CA LEU A 173 5.67 5.75 6.83
C LEU A 173 6.18 4.45 6.17
N ILE A 174 5.28 3.58 5.71
CA ILE A 174 5.63 2.36 4.95
C ILE A 174 6.34 2.76 3.65
N ALA A 175 5.79 3.73 2.92
CA ALA A 175 6.38 4.21 1.68
C ALA A 175 7.77 4.81 1.90
N LEU A 176 7.94 5.64 2.93
CA LEU A 176 9.24 6.23 3.29
C LEU A 176 10.24 5.16 3.73
N SER A 177 9.81 4.23 4.58
CA SER A 177 10.61 3.10 5.04
C SER A 177 11.15 2.27 3.86
N LEU A 178 10.29 1.95 2.87
CA LEU A 178 10.69 1.26 1.65
C LEU A 178 11.74 2.03 0.85
N ALA A 179 11.56 3.34 0.66
CA ALA A 179 12.50 4.16 -0.11
C ALA A 179 13.85 4.34 0.58
N LEU A 180 13.87 4.50 1.91
CA LEU A 180 15.11 4.72 2.67
C LEU A 180 15.89 3.43 2.93
N ARG A 181 15.22 2.26 2.88
CA ARG A 181 15.87 0.97 3.09
C ARG A 181 16.95 0.74 2.04
N ARG A 182 18.21 0.61 2.49
CA ARG A 182 19.35 0.23 1.65
C ARG A 182 20.06 -0.97 2.24
N ARG A 183 20.74 -1.76 1.39
CA ARG A 183 21.54 -2.89 1.88
C ARG A 183 22.65 -2.34 2.79
N GLY A 184 22.72 -2.83 4.02
CA GLY A 184 23.67 -2.36 5.05
C GLY A 184 23.20 -1.15 5.87
N TYR A 185 22.18 -0.41 5.42
CA TYR A 185 21.61 0.76 6.11
C TYR A 185 20.08 0.58 6.21
N TRP A 186 19.66 -0.14 7.25
CA TRP A 186 18.28 -0.60 7.43
C TRP A 186 17.63 -0.10 8.72
N ILE A 187 18.38 0.52 9.63
CA ILE A 187 17.90 0.88 10.97
C ILE A 187 16.78 1.93 10.87
N GLU A 188 16.96 2.94 10.03
CA GLU A 188 15.98 4.00 9.81
C GLU A 188 14.69 3.45 9.22
N ALA A 189 14.79 2.50 8.28
CA ALA A 189 13.64 1.82 7.72
C ALA A 189 12.90 1.01 8.80
N VAL A 190 13.62 0.24 9.62
CA VAL A 190 13.02 -0.50 10.74
C VAL A 190 12.33 0.43 11.74
N ALA A 191 12.94 1.56 12.08
CA ALA A 191 12.37 2.54 13.00
C ALA A 191 11.08 3.17 12.44
N LEU A 192 11.07 3.57 11.17
CA LEU A 192 9.87 4.09 10.50
C LEU A 192 8.76 3.05 10.42
N ALA A 193 9.10 1.78 10.16
CA ALA A 193 8.13 0.71 10.13
C ALA A 193 7.55 0.39 11.50
N LEU A 194 8.38 0.44 12.56
CA LEU A 194 7.92 0.32 13.93
C LEU A 194 6.94 1.44 14.29
N ALA A 195 7.26 2.69 13.92
CA ALA A 195 6.34 3.81 14.08
C ALA A 195 5.02 3.58 13.31
N ALA A 196 5.09 3.05 12.08
CA ALA A 196 3.90 2.70 11.30
C ALA A 196 3.04 1.64 12.01
N MET A 197 3.66 0.59 12.57
CA MET A 197 2.96 -0.45 13.34
C MET A 197 2.32 0.09 14.62
N LEU A 198 3.00 0.98 15.33
CA LEU A 198 2.48 1.59 16.56
C LEU A 198 1.34 2.57 16.29
N ILE A 199 1.25 3.15 15.09
CA ILE A 199 0.09 3.93 14.64
C ILE A 199 -1.01 3.00 14.13
N ARG A 200 -0.64 1.98 13.36
CA ARG A 200 -1.59 1.08 12.69
C ARG A 200 -1.08 -0.36 12.67
N GLU A 201 -1.81 -1.25 13.33
CA GLU A 201 -1.47 -2.66 13.47
C GLU A 201 -1.35 -3.40 12.12
N THR A 202 -2.12 -3.00 11.11
CA THR A 202 -2.04 -3.61 9.77
C THR A 202 -0.72 -3.30 9.06
N ALA A 203 0.09 -2.35 9.55
CA ALA A 203 1.46 -2.13 9.08
C ALA A 203 2.41 -3.30 9.43
N ALA A 204 2.03 -4.19 10.36
CA ALA A 204 2.83 -5.38 10.66
C ALA A 204 3.01 -6.30 9.45
N LEU A 205 2.04 -6.31 8.53
CA LEU A 205 2.14 -7.07 7.28
C LEU A 205 3.34 -6.63 6.43
N TYR A 206 3.58 -5.32 6.33
CA TYR A 206 4.76 -4.77 5.66
C TYR A 206 6.06 -5.29 6.30
N VAL A 207 6.15 -5.26 7.63
CA VAL A 207 7.33 -5.70 8.37
C VAL A 207 7.60 -7.20 8.19
N VAL A 208 6.56 -8.03 8.20
CA VAL A 208 6.68 -9.47 7.92
C VAL A 208 7.26 -9.70 6.51
N VAL A 209 6.74 -9.01 5.48
CA VAL A 209 7.28 -9.12 4.12
C VAL A 209 8.75 -8.73 4.09
N MET A 210 9.13 -7.62 4.73
CA MET A 210 10.51 -7.16 4.77
C MET A 210 11.44 -8.11 5.53
N ALA A 211 10.97 -8.72 6.62
CA ALA A 211 11.71 -9.74 7.37
C ALA A 211 11.99 -10.97 6.49
N VAL A 212 10.99 -11.44 5.74
CA VAL A 212 11.14 -12.58 4.80
C VAL A 212 12.18 -12.26 3.73
N PHE A 213 12.15 -11.06 3.13
CA PHE A 213 13.18 -10.64 2.16
C PHE A 213 14.56 -10.53 2.79
N ALA A 214 14.67 -10.03 4.02
CA ALA A 214 15.96 -9.94 4.71
C ALA A 214 16.56 -11.32 5.00
N LEU A 215 15.71 -12.30 5.37
CA LEU A 215 16.11 -13.70 5.53
C LEU A 215 16.54 -14.32 4.20
N ALA A 216 15.74 -14.12 3.13
CA ALA A 216 16.04 -14.63 1.79
C ALA A 216 17.35 -14.06 1.21
N ASP A 217 17.65 -12.79 1.49
CA ASP A 217 18.89 -12.12 1.07
C ASP A 217 20.11 -12.50 1.95
N GLY A 218 19.93 -13.33 2.99
CA GLY A 218 20.97 -13.70 3.94
C GLY A 218 21.40 -12.56 4.88
N ALA A 219 20.64 -11.47 4.93
CA ALA A 219 20.96 -10.27 5.72
C ALA A 219 20.52 -10.44 7.19
N ARG A 220 21.21 -11.32 7.93
CA ARG A 220 20.84 -11.72 9.30
C ARG A 220 20.61 -10.54 10.26
N ARG A 221 21.46 -9.51 10.18
CA ARG A 221 21.32 -8.29 11.00
C ARG A 221 20.03 -7.52 10.70
N GLU A 222 19.72 -7.36 9.42
CA GLU A 222 18.48 -6.69 8.98
C GLU A 222 17.26 -7.53 9.39
N ALA A 223 17.29 -8.84 9.20
CA ALA A 223 16.24 -9.75 9.64
C ALA A 223 15.99 -9.69 11.15
N ALA A 224 17.07 -9.65 11.95
CA ALA A 224 16.97 -9.46 13.39
C ALA A 224 16.35 -8.09 13.75
N GLY A 225 16.70 -7.02 13.03
CA GLY A 225 16.08 -5.70 13.21
C GLY A 225 14.57 -5.72 13.01
N TRP A 226 14.10 -6.30 11.91
CA TRP A 226 12.67 -6.48 11.66
C TRP A 226 12.01 -7.36 12.72
N GLY A 227 12.68 -8.44 13.16
CA GLY A 227 12.21 -9.32 14.23
C GLY A 227 12.06 -8.62 15.58
N VAL A 228 13.04 -7.82 15.98
CA VAL A 228 12.99 -7.01 17.22
C VAL A 228 11.83 -6.02 17.15
N ALA A 229 11.63 -5.35 16.01
CA ALA A 229 10.49 -4.44 15.84
C ALA A 229 9.14 -5.16 16.01
N LEU A 230 9.01 -6.39 15.49
CA LEU A 230 7.80 -7.21 15.70
C LEU A 230 7.62 -7.61 17.16
N VAL A 231 8.69 -7.94 17.90
CA VAL A 231 8.61 -8.27 19.33
C VAL A 231 8.19 -7.06 20.16
N VAL A 232 8.79 -5.89 19.91
CA VAL A 232 8.40 -4.63 20.58
C VAL A 232 6.93 -4.32 20.29
N PHE A 233 6.51 -4.45 19.03
CA PHE A 233 5.12 -4.25 18.63
C PHE A 233 4.17 -5.24 19.31
N ALA A 234 4.52 -6.53 19.39
CA ALA A 234 3.71 -7.54 20.07
C ALA A 234 3.54 -7.22 21.57
N GLY A 235 4.60 -6.74 22.24
CA GLY A 235 4.51 -6.24 23.61
C GLY A 235 3.56 -5.06 23.76
N ALA A 236 3.61 -4.09 22.84
CA ALA A 236 2.69 -2.96 22.81
C ALA A 236 1.24 -3.39 22.59
N VAL A 237 1.00 -4.34 21.67
CA VAL A 237 -0.34 -4.91 21.42
C VAL A 237 -0.86 -5.70 22.62
N ALA A 238 -0.01 -6.45 23.32
CA ALA A 238 -0.39 -7.17 24.53
C ALA A 238 -0.79 -6.19 25.66
N ALA A 239 -0.02 -5.14 25.87
CA ALA A 239 -0.35 -4.07 26.82
C ALA A 239 -1.65 -3.36 26.42
N HIS A 240 -1.85 -3.11 25.12
CA HIS A 240 -3.07 -2.53 24.58
C HIS A 240 -4.29 -3.43 24.83
N ALA A 241 -4.19 -4.73 24.53
CA ALA A 241 -5.26 -5.69 24.78
C ALA A 241 -5.62 -5.78 26.27
N HIS A 242 -4.61 -5.77 27.15
CA HIS A 242 -4.83 -5.76 28.60
C HIS A 242 -5.58 -4.50 29.05
N ALA A 243 -5.19 -3.32 28.56
CA ALA A 243 -5.84 -2.06 28.91
C ALA A 243 -7.27 -1.97 28.37
N VAL A 244 -7.53 -2.45 27.14
CA VAL A 244 -8.89 -2.55 26.59
C VAL A 244 -9.76 -3.47 27.44
N ALA A 245 -9.22 -4.60 27.92
CA ALA A 245 -9.95 -5.51 28.80
C ALA A 245 -10.39 -4.87 30.14
N GLN A 246 -9.76 -3.76 30.57
CA GLN A 246 -10.18 -3.03 31.77
C GLN A 246 -11.38 -2.10 31.54
N VAL A 247 -11.68 -1.75 30.28
CA VAL A 247 -12.75 -0.81 29.93
C VAL A 247 -13.90 -1.46 29.16
N VAL A 248 -13.75 -2.70 28.70
CA VAL A 248 -14.78 -3.43 27.95
C VAL A 248 -15.54 -4.39 28.86
N GLY A 249 -16.86 -4.29 28.89
CA GLY A 249 -17.76 -5.16 29.63
C GLY A 249 -18.36 -6.29 28.78
N PRO A 250 -19.01 -7.27 29.43
CA PRO A 250 -19.63 -8.40 28.74
C PRO A 250 -20.85 -8.01 27.87
N LEU A 251 -21.49 -6.87 28.16
CA LEU A 251 -22.64 -6.35 27.43
C LEU A 251 -22.25 -5.48 26.23
N ASP A 252 -20.97 -5.13 26.06
CA ASP A 252 -20.55 -4.29 24.95
C ASP A 252 -20.60 -5.05 23.61
N PRO A 253 -20.95 -4.37 22.49
CA PRO A 253 -21.18 -5.04 21.21
C PRO A 253 -19.92 -5.71 20.65
N SER A 254 -20.10 -6.88 20.05
CA SER A 254 -19.04 -7.62 19.35
C SER A 254 -18.99 -7.29 17.87
N SER A 255 -17.78 -7.14 17.35
CA SER A 255 -17.51 -7.00 15.94
C SER A 255 -17.88 -8.28 15.20
N PRO A 256 -18.41 -8.18 13.97
CA PRO A 256 -18.65 -9.34 13.12
C PRO A 256 -17.35 -10.01 12.63
N GLY A 257 -16.16 -9.49 12.97
CA GLY A 257 -14.86 -10.04 12.60
C GLY A 257 -14.39 -9.63 11.19
N TRP A 258 -13.24 -10.16 10.76
CA TRP A 258 -12.57 -9.83 9.48
C TRP A 258 -12.72 -10.94 8.44
N SER A 259 -13.94 -11.42 8.21
CA SER A 259 -14.20 -12.55 7.30
C SER A 259 -15.13 -12.19 6.14
N ALA A 260 -15.08 -10.95 5.66
CA ALA A 260 -16.00 -10.49 4.63
C ALA A 260 -15.70 -11.05 3.22
N LEU A 261 -14.46 -11.48 2.94
CA LEU A 261 -14.08 -12.18 1.70
C LEU A 261 -14.60 -11.48 0.42
N LEU A 262 -14.51 -10.15 0.38
CA LEU A 262 -15.05 -9.32 -0.72
C LEU A 262 -14.32 -9.49 -2.05
N GLY A 263 -13.21 -10.22 -2.05
CA GLY A 263 -12.49 -10.65 -3.24
C GLY A 263 -11.59 -9.58 -3.85
N PRO A 264 -10.82 -9.95 -4.89
CA PRO A 264 -9.80 -9.07 -5.47
C PRO A 264 -10.39 -7.87 -6.23
N GLY A 265 -11.66 -7.93 -6.65
CA GLY A 265 -12.38 -6.77 -7.19
C GLY A 265 -12.52 -5.65 -6.17
N PHE A 266 -12.79 -5.98 -4.90
CA PHE A 266 -12.85 -5.01 -3.80
C PHE A 266 -11.50 -4.36 -3.56
N ALA A 267 -10.40 -5.14 -3.58
CA ALA A 267 -9.05 -4.60 -3.44
C ALA A 267 -8.74 -3.56 -4.55
N VAL A 268 -9.08 -3.87 -5.80
CA VAL A 268 -8.89 -2.95 -6.94
C VAL A 268 -9.74 -1.69 -6.80
N HIS A 269 -11.02 -1.84 -6.44
CA HIS A 269 -11.93 -0.71 -6.20
C HIS A 269 -11.38 0.23 -5.11
N THR A 270 -11.01 -0.36 -3.98
CA THR A 270 -10.47 0.33 -2.80
C THR A 270 -9.20 1.12 -3.12
N ILE A 271 -8.26 0.52 -3.85
CA ILE A 271 -7.04 1.20 -4.28
C ILE A 271 -7.36 2.34 -5.25
N GLY A 272 -8.34 2.15 -6.14
CA GLY A 272 -8.80 3.19 -7.06
C GLY A 272 -9.26 4.44 -6.32
N ILE A 273 -10.18 4.28 -5.36
CA ILE A 273 -10.73 5.40 -4.59
C ILE A 273 -9.74 6.00 -3.56
N ALA A 274 -8.70 5.25 -3.18
CA ALA A 274 -7.63 5.72 -2.28
C ALA A 274 -6.53 6.52 -2.99
N SER A 275 -6.69 6.84 -4.28
CA SER A 275 -5.69 7.53 -5.10
C SER A 275 -6.34 8.59 -5.99
N ALA A 276 -5.54 9.29 -6.82
CA ALA A 276 -6.04 10.22 -7.82
C ALA A 276 -7.00 9.57 -8.84
N LEU A 277 -7.07 8.24 -8.92
CA LEU A 277 -8.04 7.55 -9.77
C LEU A 277 -9.48 7.68 -9.25
N ALA A 278 -9.69 8.18 -8.03
CA ALA A 278 -11.01 8.42 -7.44
C ALA A 278 -11.90 9.37 -8.27
N VAL A 279 -11.30 10.24 -9.10
CA VAL A 279 -12.05 11.16 -9.98
C VAL A 279 -12.48 10.50 -11.30
N LEU A 280 -11.96 9.32 -11.62
CA LEU A 280 -12.27 8.60 -12.84
C LEU A 280 -13.41 7.61 -12.59
N PRO A 281 -14.23 7.33 -13.62
CA PRO A 281 -15.20 6.25 -13.52
C PRO A 281 -14.48 4.90 -13.31
N MET A 282 -15.09 4.02 -12.51
CA MET A 282 -14.43 2.77 -12.09
C MET A 282 -14.02 1.86 -13.26
N TRP A 283 -14.71 1.92 -14.40
CA TRP A 283 -14.35 1.16 -15.61
C TRP A 283 -12.98 1.57 -16.18
N LEU A 284 -12.51 2.79 -15.86
CA LEU A 284 -11.18 3.28 -16.24
C LEU A 284 -10.19 3.20 -15.07
N ALA A 285 -10.63 3.47 -13.84
CA ALA A 285 -9.77 3.38 -12.65
C ALA A 285 -9.27 1.95 -12.40
N ALA A 286 -10.16 0.96 -12.46
CA ALA A 286 -9.83 -0.44 -12.19
C ALA A 286 -8.73 -1.02 -13.12
N PRO A 287 -8.82 -0.89 -14.46
CA PRO A 287 -7.76 -1.39 -15.32
C PRO A 287 -6.43 -0.66 -15.07
N LEU A 288 -6.45 0.64 -14.75
CA LEU A 288 -5.23 1.38 -14.41
C LEU A 288 -4.58 0.86 -13.13
N VAL A 289 -5.35 0.53 -12.08
CA VAL A 289 -4.80 -0.10 -10.87
C VAL A 289 -4.13 -1.43 -11.19
N VAL A 290 -4.79 -2.30 -11.95
CA VAL A 290 -4.26 -3.63 -12.31
C VAL A 290 -2.98 -3.50 -13.13
N LEU A 291 -2.98 -2.59 -14.12
CA LEU A 291 -1.81 -2.29 -14.93
C LEU A 291 -0.66 -1.68 -14.10
N ALA A 292 -0.97 -0.86 -13.11
CA ALA A 292 0.02 -0.29 -12.19
C ALA A 292 0.70 -1.41 -11.36
N LEU A 293 -0.10 -2.30 -10.76
CA LEU A 293 0.42 -3.45 -10.01
C LEU A 293 1.28 -4.36 -10.90
N ALA A 294 0.84 -4.63 -12.14
CA ALA A 294 1.61 -5.41 -13.10
C ALA A 294 2.92 -4.71 -13.50
N GLY A 295 2.89 -3.39 -13.72
CA GLY A 295 4.06 -2.61 -14.11
C GLY A 295 5.20 -2.67 -13.10
N TRP A 296 4.92 -2.75 -11.81
CA TRP A 296 5.93 -2.96 -10.77
C TRP A 296 6.80 -4.20 -10.97
N SER A 297 6.27 -5.26 -11.60
CA SER A 297 7.02 -6.49 -11.87
C SER A 297 8.03 -6.37 -13.01
N ALA A 298 7.91 -5.33 -13.84
CA ALA A 298 8.79 -5.07 -14.98
C ALA A 298 10.14 -4.48 -14.56
N TRP A 299 10.17 -3.65 -13.51
CA TRP A 299 11.39 -3.00 -13.04
C TRP A 299 12.30 -4.01 -12.30
N VAL A 300 13.48 -4.26 -12.87
CA VAL A 300 14.47 -5.16 -12.29
C VAL A 300 15.29 -4.43 -11.22
N SER A 301 14.78 -4.41 -9.99
CA SER A 301 15.47 -3.80 -8.84
C SER A 301 15.07 -4.50 -7.53
N PRO A 302 15.98 -4.71 -6.56
CA PRO A 302 15.62 -5.25 -5.24
C PRO A 302 14.54 -4.45 -4.52
N LEU A 303 14.46 -3.13 -4.77
CA LEU A 303 13.39 -2.26 -4.27
C LEU A 303 12.05 -2.63 -4.92
N ALA A 304 12.01 -2.74 -6.24
CA ALA A 304 10.79 -3.09 -6.99
C ALA A 304 10.17 -4.43 -6.55
N HIS A 305 11.00 -5.45 -6.30
CA HIS A 305 10.51 -6.75 -5.82
C HIS A 305 9.85 -6.65 -4.45
N ARG A 306 10.47 -5.92 -3.53
CA ARG A 306 9.92 -5.68 -2.19
C ARG A 306 8.63 -4.88 -2.27
N THR A 307 8.63 -3.79 -3.03
CA THR A 307 7.44 -2.97 -3.23
C THR A 307 6.31 -3.82 -3.80
N LEU A 308 6.54 -4.56 -4.90
CA LEU A 308 5.53 -5.44 -5.47
C LEU A 308 4.99 -6.46 -4.45
N ALA A 309 5.86 -7.13 -3.70
CA ALA A 309 5.44 -8.10 -2.70
C ALA A 309 4.58 -7.47 -1.59
N VAL A 310 4.94 -6.26 -1.14
CA VAL A 310 4.13 -5.49 -0.17
C VAL A 310 2.78 -5.13 -0.78
N LEU A 311 2.77 -4.60 -2.00
CA LEU A 311 1.52 -4.27 -2.70
C LEU A 311 0.61 -5.50 -2.84
N LEU A 312 1.15 -6.64 -3.25
CA LEU A 312 0.39 -7.88 -3.41
C LEU A 312 -0.09 -8.45 -2.06
N ALA A 313 0.71 -8.33 -1.00
CA ALA A 313 0.31 -8.73 0.35
C ALA A 313 -0.90 -7.90 0.83
N TYR A 314 -0.89 -6.58 0.60
CA TYR A 314 -2.05 -5.74 0.93
C TYR A 314 -3.24 -5.95 0.00
N VAL A 315 -3.03 -6.24 -1.29
CA VAL A 315 -4.12 -6.67 -2.18
C VAL A 315 -4.78 -7.94 -1.66
N ALA A 316 -3.99 -8.91 -1.19
CA ALA A 316 -4.51 -10.13 -0.56
C ALA A 316 -5.22 -9.82 0.77
N LEU A 317 -4.66 -8.93 1.61
CA LEU A 317 -5.31 -8.47 2.85
C LEU A 317 -6.69 -7.87 2.55
N LEU A 318 -6.77 -6.97 1.59
CA LEU A 318 -8.01 -6.31 1.18
C LEU A 318 -9.02 -7.31 0.59
N ALA A 319 -8.56 -8.23 -0.26
CA ALA A 319 -9.44 -9.20 -0.89
C ALA A 319 -10.05 -10.20 0.11
N LEU A 320 -9.30 -10.57 1.14
CA LEU A 320 -9.67 -11.65 2.06
C LEU A 320 -10.33 -11.13 3.35
N PHE A 321 -9.86 -10.00 3.88
CA PHE A 321 -10.18 -9.57 5.25
C PHE A 321 -10.93 -8.24 5.33
N ALA A 322 -10.81 -7.37 4.33
CA ALA A 322 -11.44 -6.06 4.39
C ALA A 322 -12.97 -6.17 4.21
N ARG A 323 -13.66 -5.31 4.95
CA ARG A 323 -15.10 -5.07 4.92
C ARG A 323 -15.41 -3.78 4.16
N ALA A 324 -16.66 -3.61 3.74
CA ALA A 324 -17.10 -2.43 2.98
C ALA A 324 -16.87 -1.11 3.76
N ASP A 325 -16.97 -1.14 5.09
CA ASP A 325 -16.71 0.00 5.98
C ASP A 325 -15.22 0.22 6.29
N THR A 326 -14.32 -0.65 5.80
CA THR A 326 -12.85 -0.53 5.96
C THR A 326 -12.12 -0.17 4.65
N PHE A 327 -12.84 0.46 3.72
CA PHE A 327 -12.29 0.86 2.42
C PHE A 327 -11.04 1.78 2.52
N TYR A 328 -10.86 2.47 3.64
CA TYR A 328 -9.66 3.30 3.85
C TYR A 328 -8.36 2.48 4.00
N TRP A 329 -8.41 1.15 4.15
CA TRP A 329 -7.21 0.29 4.16
C TRP A 329 -6.38 0.36 2.87
N GLY A 330 -6.99 0.76 1.74
CA GLY A 330 -6.25 1.02 0.50
C GLY A 330 -5.17 2.10 0.64
N LEU A 331 -5.35 3.05 1.57
CA LEU A 331 -4.40 4.13 1.84
C LEU A 331 -3.05 3.63 2.36
N MET A 332 -2.98 2.40 2.88
CA MET A 332 -1.73 1.77 3.34
C MET A 332 -0.70 1.61 2.22
N ILE A 333 -1.15 1.46 0.98
CA ILE A 333 -0.28 1.19 -0.18
C ILE A 333 -0.49 2.15 -1.36
N ALA A 334 -1.58 2.92 -1.36
CA ALA A 334 -1.89 3.88 -2.42
C ALA A 334 -0.73 4.80 -2.85
N PRO A 335 0.16 5.31 -1.96
CA PRO A 335 1.29 6.15 -2.37
C PRO A 335 2.18 5.54 -3.46
N LEU A 336 2.26 4.21 -3.52
CA LEU A 336 3.20 3.51 -4.38
C LEU A 336 2.55 2.83 -5.58
N VAL A 337 1.24 2.56 -5.56
CA VAL A 337 0.60 1.74 -6.60
C VAL A 337 0.79 2.35 -7.98
N LEU A 338 0.39 3.60 -8.17
CA LEU A 338 0.33 4.23 -9.50
C LEU A 338 1.68 4.36 -10.19
N ILE A 339 2.77 4.42 -9.43
CA ILE A 339 4.14 4.49 -9.96
C ILE A 339 4.41 3.36 -10.95
N GLY A 340 3.83 2.17 -10.74
CA GLY A 340 4.04 1.03 -11.64
C GLY A 340 3.61 1.29 -13.09
N LEU A 341 2.69 2.23 -13.35
CA LEU A 341 2.33 2.66 -14.70
C LEU A 341 3.52 3.25 -15.46
N ALA A 342 4.51 3.82 -14.76
CA ALA A 342 5.73 4.33 -15.39
C ALA A 342 6.62 3.22 -15.98
N PHE A 343 6.45 1.97 -15.55
CA PHE A 343 7.24 0.84 -16.04
C PHE A 343 6.52 0.04 -17.14
N LEU A 344 5.23 0.32 -17.34
CA LEU A 344 4.37 -0.40 -18.27
C LEU A 344 4.75 -0.23 -19.76
N PRO A 345 5.16 0.97 -20.25
CA PRO A 345 5.50 1.14 -21.67
C PRO A 345 6.62 0.19 -22.13
N ASP A 346 7.66 0.05 -21.32
CA ASP A 346 8.76 -0.88 -21.60
C ASP A 346 8.33 -2.33 -21.46
N ALA A 347 7.52 -2.63 -20.44
CA ALA A 347 7.01 -3.99 -20.21
C ALA A 347 6.20 -4.51 -21.40
N LEU A 348 5.22 -3.72 -21.85
CA LEU A 348 4.36 -4.08 -22.98
C LEU A 348 5.16 -4.15 -24.28
N ARG A 349 6.15 -3.26 -24.46
CA ARG A 349 7.03 -3.30 -25.63
C ARG A 349 7.83 -4.60 -25.68
N ASP A 350 8.49 -4.99 -24.60
CA ASP A 350 9.32 -6.19 -24.56
C ASP A 350 8.49 -7.46 -24.79
N LEU A 351 7.29 -7.51 -24.19
CA LEU A 351 6.34 -8.59 -24.37
C LEU A 351 5.81 -8.66 -25.81
N ALA A 352 5.34 -7.55 -26.37
CA ALA A 352 4.78 -7.50 -27.72
C ALA A 352 5.83 -7.77 -28.80
N ALA A 353 7.02 -7.18 -28.65
CA ALA A 353 8.15 -7.38 -29.55
C ALA A 353 8.49 -8.85 -29.76
N THR A 354 8.37 -9.64 -28.69
CA THR A 354 8.75 -11.05 -28.67
C THR A 354 7.57 -11.96 -29.01
N ALA A 355 6.37 -11.67 -28.50
CA ALA A 355 5.16 -12.45 -28.76
C ALA A 355 4.76 -12.47 -30.24
N PHE A 356 4.95 -11.34 -30.91
CA PHE A 356 4.62 -11.13 -32.32
C PHE A 356 5.83 -11.20 -33.25
N ASP A 357 7.01 -11.64 -32.77
CA ASP A 357 8.16 -11.81 -33.65
C ASP A 357 7.84 -12.89 -34.71
N THR A 358 7.87 -12.48 -35.98
CA THR A 358 7.57 -13.32 -37.15
C THR A 358 8.81 -13.64 -37.97
N ARG A 359 10.03 -13.30 -37.49
CA ARG A 359 11.28 -13.54 -38.23
C ARG A 359 11.35 -14.97 -38.77
N ARG A 360 11.29 -15.08 -40.11
CA ARG A 360 11.52 -16.32 -40.85
C ARG A 360 13.00 -16.70 -40.70
N ILE A 361 13.25 -17.96 -40.38
CA ILE A 361 14.59 -18.53 -40.38
C ILE A 361 15.04 -18.60 -41.84
N THR A 362 15.85 -17.65 -42.30
CA THR A 362 16.53 -17.78 -43.60
C THR A 362 17.70 -18.73 -43.40
N VAL A 363 17.52 -20.00 -43.79
CA VAL A 363 18.62 -20.98 -43.86
C VAL A 363 19.46 -20.65 -45.09
N THR A 364 20.57 -19.95 -44.91
CA THR A 364 21.60 -19.85 -45.95
C THR A 364 22.33 -21.19 -46.02
N ARG A 365 21.97 -22.02 -47.00
CA ARG A 365 22.78 -23.19 -47.37
C ARG A 365 24.09 -22.66 -47.95
N VAL A 366 25.20 -22.89 -47.25
CA VAL A 366 26.55 -22.70 -47.81
C VAL A 366 26.84 -23.92 -48.67
N THR A 367 26.68 -23.79 -49.99
CA THR A 367 27.25 -24.76 -50.94
C THR A 367 28.75 -24.52 -50.99
N ARG A 368 29.53 -25.53 -50.58
CA ARG A 368 30.98 -25.59 -50.81
C ARG A 368 31.26 -26.19 -52.18
#